data_AF-A0A4Y8Q0A0-F1
#
_entry.id   AF-A0A4Y8Q0A0-F1
#
_cell.length_a   1.000
_cell.length_b   1.000
_cell.length_c   1.000
_cell.angle_alpha   90.00
_cell.angle_beta   90.00
_cell.angle_gamma   90.00
#
_symmetry.space_group_name_H-M   'P 1'
#
loop_
_entity.id
_entity.type
_entity.pdbx_description
1 polymer ?
#
loop_
_entity_poly.entity_id
_entity_poly.type
_entity_poly.pdbx_seq_one_letter_code
_entity_poly.pdbx_strand_id
1 'polypeptide(L)'
;MIKSLTKGRSALMHIPFASFRSRLTAGAALLGCLLAAYSLLPATAAARANSVQNLSKSISYNGKTYAVKYVAVDLTDPYLRVKPVTAEDGIGHVEDFSSMMARNHAVAGVNGAFFDSYEKDDSRRYPNGLLVSSGEPVHSGINSSFLVLPDKTAALATLKTSQDVTVLHSGASPYTFTAWGVNKYYGESVIDQVVWYTRDFGTRVDFPNTTKVVIREHRITEITQAGVTIPEDGYVCMVGNSTNNKTYIVPSLHIGDTINIKPTYTDSDTGVSGPLGAIDAAVGAGPRLLKDGAVDIDFARDGFTDPKITTQANGRSFVGIDASGRMVIGTMSSATIRDMAQVLLKLGLTDAMNLDGGASSALYANGSVLTAPGRLLSNAWIVEKSDTPQIQIAVNGSFVHEFRGYLQHETTMVPLRGILERIGAEFAWNGDTRTLTVAYNSNQLTLHPGDSTMLHNGRGVALPEAPTIVDGHIYLPLRTVTEALGAQIAWDPELYRASLAIP
;
A
#
# COMPACT_ATOMS: atom_id res chain seq x y z
N MET A 1 46.24 -9.85 59.44
CA MET A 1 47.51 -9.50 60.13
C MET A 1 48.02 -8.17 59.59
N ILE A 2 48.78 -7.39 60.37
CA ILE A 2 49.70 -6.30 59.93
C ILE A 2 49.01 -5.13 59.17
N LYS A 3 48.73 -3.99 59.83
CA LYS A 3 49.54 -2.74 59.94
C LYS A 3 49.84 -2.07 58.56
N SER A 4 49.49 -0.81 58.27
CA SER A 4 49.57 0.49 59.00
C SER A 4 50.96 1.14 59.02
N LEU A 5 51.02 2.44 58.63
CA LEU A 5 51.97 3.55 58.95
C LEU A 5 51.82 4.65 57.84
N THR A 6 51.27 5.88 58.03
CA THR A 6 51.80 7.15 58.62
C THR A 6 52.90 7.88 57.79
N LYS A 7 53.10 9.23 57.75
CA LYS A 7 52.51 10.42 58.46
C LYS A 7 52.99 11.77 57.82
N GLY A 8 52.28 12.88 58.07
CA GLY A 8 52.74 14.30 57.94
C GLY A 8 51.53 15.27 57.80
N ARG A 9 51.28 16.34 58.57
CA ARG A 9 52.06 17.53 59.03
C ARG A 9 52.50 18.43 57.86
N SER A 10 52.39 19.77 57.84
CA SER A 10 51.87 20.81 58.77
C SER A 10 51.89 22.20 58.05
N ALA A 11 51.24 23.31 58.46
CA ALA A 11 50.13 23.59 59.41
C ALA A 11 49.63 25.07 59.34
N LEU A 12 48.33 25.31 59.58
CA LEU A 12 47.68 26.42 60.34
C LEU A 12 48.21 27.89 60.29
N MET A 13 47.32 28.84 59.92
CA MET A 13 47.28 30.21 60.48
C MET A 13 45.82 30.80 60.44
N HIS A 14 45.57 32.02 60.92
CA HIS A 14 44.26 32.44 61.45
C HIS A 14 43.82 33.90 61.09
N ILE A 15 42.51 34.07 60.80
CA ILE A 15 41.54 35.08 61.35
C ILE A 15 41.94 36.58 61.33
N PRO A 16 41.12 37.51 60.76
CA PRO A 16 39.96 38.08 61.50
C PRO A 16 38.68 38.48 60.72
N PHE A 17 37.64 38.84 61.50
CA PHE A 17 36.28 39.29 61.13
C PHE A 17 36.15 40.83 61.04
N ALA A 18 35.26 41.35 60.16
CA ALA A 18 34.42 42.58 60.28
C ALA A 18 33.66 42.87 58.95
N SER A 19 32.58 43.66 58.84
CA SER A 19 31.44 43.96 59.75
C SER A 19 30.32 44.75 59.01
N PHE A 20 29.05 44.30 59.12
CA PHE A 20 27.77 45.05 59.14
C PHE A 20 27.48 46.32 58.25
N ARG A 21 26.29 46.28 57.57
CA ARG A 21 25.46 47.41 57.01
C ARG A 21 26.00 48.21 55.80
N SER A 22 25.19 48.91 54.98
CA SER A 22 23.79 48.71 54.51
C SER A 22 23.35 49.77 53.46
N ARG A 23 22.42 49.40 52.55
CA ARG A 23 21.50 50.24 51.71
C ARG A 23 21.98 50.95 50.41
N LEU A 24 21.27 50.61 49.31
CA LEU A 24 21.04 51.33 48.03
C LEU A 24 22.29 51.64 47.16
N THR A 25 22.21 51.80 45.83
CA THR A 25 21.06 52.00 44.89
C THR A 25 21.06 51.02 43.69
N ALA A 26 20.09 51.13 42.79
CA ALA A 26 19.81 50.18 41.69
C ALA A 26 20.81 50.16 40.52
N GLY A 27 20.90 49.01 39.83
CA GLY A 27 21.58 48.87 38.53
C GLY A 27 21.51 47.43 37.96
N ALA A 28 20.81 47.26 36.83
CA ALA A 28 20.78 46.10 35.91
C ALA A 28 20.94 44.66 36.48
N ALA A 29 19.85 43.88 36.49
CA ALA A 29 19.92 42.44 36.79
C ALA A 29 20.27 41.61 35.54
N LEU A 30 21.48 41.03 35.52
CA LEU A 30 21.87 39.99 34.55
C LEU A 30 21.51 38.61 35.13
N LEU A 31 20.31 38.12 34.81
CA LEU A 31 19.83 36.83 35.32
C LEU A 31 20.43 35.68 34.50
N GLY A 32 21.47 35.03 35.03
CA GLY A 32 22.07 33.85 34.42
C GLY A 32 21.14 32.64 34.52
N CYS A 33 20.35 32.39 33.48
CA CYS A 33 19.50 31.21 33.39
C CYS A 33 20.35 29.93 33.32
N LEU A 34 20.26 29.10 34.36
CA LEU A 34 20.66 27.70 34.31
C LEU A 34 19.79 26.97 33.28
N LEU A 35 20.34 26.76 32.08
CA LEU A 35 19.73 25.90 31.07
C LEU A 35 19.76 24.45 31.56
N ALA A 36 18.65 24.01 32.15
CA ALA A 36 18.38 22.60 32.37
C ALA A 36 18.32 21.91 31.00
N ALA A 37 19.35 21.12 30.69
CA ALA A 37 19.41 20.31 29.48
C ALA A 37 18.44 19.12 29.58
N TYR A 38 17.14 19.42 29.48
CA TYR A 38 16.14 18.41 29.16
C TYR A 38 16.49 17.84 27.78
N SER A 39 16.84 16.56 27.74
CA SER A 39 17.02 15.81 26.51
C SER A 39 15.66 15.70 25.82
N LEU A 40 15.40 16.62 24.90
CA LEU A 40 14.30 16.53 23.94
C LEU A 40 14.58 15.35 23.02
N LEU A 41 14.13 14.16 23.43
CA LEU A 41 13.72 13.13 22.49
C LEU A 41 12.72 13.81 21.52
N PRO A 42 12.91 13.71 20.19
CA PRO A 42 12.00 14.35 19.26
C PRO A 42 10.59 13.76 19.47
N ALA A 43 9.59 14.64 19.60
CA ALA A 43 8.23 14.27 20.01
C ALA A 43 7.57 13.20 19.11
N THR A 44 8.07 13.07 17.88
CA THR A 44 7.72 12.04 16.89
C THR A 44 7.83 10.61 17.44
N ALA A 45 8.85 10.29 18.24
CA ALA A 45 9.06 8.91 18.72
C ALA A 45 7.97 8.45 19.70
N ALA A 46 7.54 9.33 20.61
CA ALA A 46 6.48 9.03 21.57
C ALA A 46 5.08 9.10 20.93
N ALA A 47 4.89 9.94 19.91
CA ALA A 47 3.66 9.96 19.11
C ALA A 47 3.49 8.65 18.32
N ARG A 48 4.53 8.20 17.60
CA ARG A 48 4.51 6.99 16.75
C ARG A 48 4.40 5.67 17.53
N ALA A 49 4.55 5.69 18.85
CA ALA A 49 4.17 4.55 19.69
C ALA A 49 2.65 4.28 19.70
N ASN A 50 1.83 5.27 19.30
CA ASN A 50 0.37 5.20 19.30
C ASN A 50 -0.26 5.20 17.89
N SER A 51 0.50 4.90 16.84
CA SER A 51 -0.01 4.86 15.45
C SER A 51 -1.02 3.73 15.19
N VAL A 52 -1.04 2.69 16.03
CA VAL A 52 -1.97 1.54 15.94
C VAL A 52 -2.59 1.30 17.31
N GLN A 53 -3.87 1.64 17.46
CA GLN A 53 -4.59 1.67 18.74
C GLN A 53 -5.68 0.60 18.76
N ASN A 54 -5.42 -0.52 19.45
CA ASN A 54 -6.42 -1.53 19.76
C ASN A 54 -7.40 -1.00 20.83
N LEU A 55 -8.70 -0.94 20.50
CA LEU A 55 -9.73 -0.28 21.28
C LEU A 55 -11.02 -1.10 21.32
N SER A 56 -11.82 -0.87 22.37
CA SER A 56 -13.14 -1.50 22.53
C SER A 56 -14.11 -0.52 23.20
N LYS A 57 -15.33 -0.41 22.69
CA LYS A 57 -16.37 0.50 23.20
C LYS A 57 -17.75 -0.15 23.14
N SER A 58 -18.50 -0.05 24.23
CA SER A 58 -19.92 -0.41 24.28
C SER A 58 -20.77 0.81 23.91
N ILE A 59 -21.67 0.66 22.94
CA ILE A 59 -22.54 1.73 22.43
C ILE A 59 -23.99 1.26 22.46
N SER A 60 -24.87 2.04 23.07
CA SER A 60 -26.30 1.74 23.15
C SER A 60 -27.08 2.40 22.01
N TYR A 61 -27.88 1.60 21.30
CA TYR A 61 -28.77 2.05 20.22
C TYR A 61 -30.03 1.17 20.16
N ASN A 62 -31.20 1.77 19.95
CA ASN A 62 -32.51 1.10 19.91
C ASN A 62 -32.75 0.08 21.05
N GLY A 63 -32.37 0.43 22.28
CA GLY A 63 -32.52 -0.41 23.47
C GLY A 63 -31.52 -1.58 23.60
N LYS A 64 -30.69 -1.83 22.59
CA LYS A 64 -29.62 -2.84 22.59
C LYS A 64 -28.26 -2.18 22.82
N THR A 65 -27.38 -2.87 23.56
CA THR A 65 -25.98 -2.48 23.69
C THR A 65 -25.13 -3.30 22.72
N TYR A 66 -24.27 -2.63 21.97
CA TYR A 66 -23.37 -3.22 21.00
C TYR A 66 -21.92 -3.03 21.46
N ALA A 67 -21.19 -4.12 21.62
CA ALA A 67 -19.74 -4.08 21.82
C ALA A 67 -19.05 -3.99 20.44
N VAL A 68 -18.26 -2.92 20.24
CA VAL A 68 -17.43 -2.73 19.06
C VAL A 68 -15.98 -2.94 19.45
N LYS A 69 -15.29 -3.91 18.82
CA LYS A 69 -13.83 -4.05 18.87
C LYS A 69 -13.27 -3.40 17.62
N TYR A 70 -12.25 -2.54 17.75
CA TYR A 70 -11.72 -1.81 16.61
C TYR A 70 -10.24 -1.45 16.80
N VAL A 71 -9.57 -1.18 15.69
CA VAL A 71 -8.21 -0.64 15.65
C VAL A 71 -8.26 0.68 14.91
N ALA A 72 -7.83 1.76 15.56
CA ALA A 72 -7.61 3.05 14.91
C ALA A 72 -6.14 3.14 14.47
N VAL A 73 -5.91 3.62 13.23
CA VAL A 73 -4.64 3.56 12.52
C VAL A 73 -4.30 4.93 11.94
N ASP A 74 -3.18 5.48 12.37
CA ASP A 74 -2.58 6.66 11.76
C ASP A 74 -1.87 6.25 10.46
N LEU A 75 -2.41 6.68 9.32
CA LEU A 75 -1.86 6.37 8.00
C LEU A 75 -0.57 7.16 7.70
N THR A 76 -0.31 8.26 8.42
CA THR A 76 0.86 9.11 8.20
C THR A 76 2.15 8.51 8.77
N ASP A 77 2.07 7.46 9.59
CA ASP A 77 3.26 6.76 10.07
C ASP A 77 4.00 6.12 8.88
N PRO A 78 5.27 6.51 8.61
CA PRO A 78 6.03 6.00 7.47
C PRO A 78 6.49 4.55 7.67
N TYR A 79 6.43 4.00 8.88
CA TYR A 79 6.71 2.57 9.12
C TYR A 79 5.52 1.67 8.78
N LEU A 80 4.33 2.25 8.50
CA LEU A 80 3.10 1.50 8.22
C LEU A 80 2.72 1.56 6.73
N ARG A 81 2.40 0.39 6.18
CA ARG A 81 1.74 0.23 4.88
C ARG A 81 0.38 -0.42 5.08
N VAL A 82 -0.65 0.12 4.44
CA VAL A 82 -1.97 -0.51 4.40
C VAL A 82 -2.17 -1.11 3.01
N LYS A 83 -2.58 -2.37 2.94
CA LYS A 83 -2.76 -3.10 1.67
C LYS A 83 -3.79 -4.23 1.81
N PRO A 84 -4.44 -4.65 0.71
CA PRO A 84 -5.09 -5.95 0.67
C PRO A 84 -4.02 -7.04 0.59
N VAL A 85 -4.33 -8.24 1.11
CA VAL A 85 -3.55 -9.46 0.92
C VAL A 85 -4.47 -10.63 0.60
N THR A 86 -3.96 -11.56 -0.20
CA THR A 86 -4.61 -12.82 -0.60
C THR A 86 -4.06 -14.00 0.20
N ALA A 87 -4.73 -15.14 0.10
CA ALA A 87 -4.19 -16.44 0.52
C ALA A 87 -2.84 -16.72 -0.17
N GLU A 88 -1.96 -17.48 0.48
CA GLU A 88 -0.59 -17.76 0.03
C GLU A 88 -0.50 -18.34 -1.40
N ASP A 89 -1.41 -19.24 -1.76
CA ASP A 89 -1.49 -19.83 -3.12
C ASP A 89 -2.06 -18.87 -4.19
N GLY A 90 -2.68 -17.75 -3.80
CA GLY A 90 -3.24 -16.72 -4.70
C GLY A 90 -4.77 -16.57 -4.70
N ILE A 91 -5.28 -15.77 -5.65
CA ILE A 91 -6.71 -15.52 -5.87
C ILE A 91 -7.45 -16.82 -6.21
N GLY A 92 -8.50 -17.14 -5.45
CA GLY A 92 -9.25 -18.39 -5.54
C GLY A 92 -8.99 -19.33 -4.37
N HIS A 93 -7.84 -19.21 -3.72
CA HIS A 93 -7.47 -20.02 -2.56
C HIS A 93 -7.94 -19.38 -1.23
N VAL A 94 -7.77 -20.11 -0.13
CA VAL A 94 -8.05 -19.65 1.24
C VAL A 94 -6.94 -20.03 2.22
N GLU A 95 -6.66 -19.17 3.20
CA GLU A 95 -5.62 -19.33 4.21
C GLU A 95 -6.18 -19.08 5.63
N ASP A 96 -5.46 -19.50 6.68
CA ASP A 96 -5.76 -19.05 8.04
C ASP A 96 -5.46 -17.55 8.19
N PHE A 97 -6.33 -16.83 8.89
CA PHE A 97 -6.19 -15.40 9.09
C PHE A 97 -4.90 -15.03 9.86
N SER A 98 -4.51 -15.84 10.85
CA SER A 98 -3.28 -15.62 11.63
C SER A 98 -2.03 -15.84 10.78
N SER A 99 -2.08 -16.82 9.87
CA SER A 99 -1.03 -17.05 8.87
C SER A 99 -0.88 -15.85 7.94
N MET A 100 -1.99 -15.32 7.38
CA MET A 100 -1.97 -14.09 6.57
C MET A 100 -1.32 -12.93 7.33
N MET A 101 -1.65 -12.75 8.62
CA MET A 101 -1.07 -11.67 9.42
C MET A 101 0.44 -11.86 9.63
N ALA A 102 0.88 -13.08 9.94
CA ALA A 102 2.29 -13.39 10.18
C ALA A 102 3.15 -13.27 8.92
N ARG A 103 2.70 -13.86 7.81
CA ARG A 103 3.38 -13.88 6.50
C ARG A 103 3.53 -12.49 5.88
N ASN A 104 2.71 -11.52 6.27
CA ASN A 104 2.72 -10.14 5.78
C ASN A 104 3.11 -9.11 6.86
N HIS A 105 3.81 -9.53 7.92
CA HIS A 105 4.34 -8.65 8.97
C HIS A 105 3.30 -7.67 9.56
N ALA A 106 2.06 -8.15 9.72
CA ALA A 106 0.94 -7.30 10.12
C ALA A 106 1.00 -6.95 11.62
N VAL A 107 0.77 -5.67 11.92
CA VAL A 107 0.51 -5.16 13.27
C VAL A 107 -0.98 -4.97 13.54
N ALA A 108 -1.80 -4.85 12.50
CA ALA A 108 -3.26 -4.92 12.61
C ALA A 108 -3.87 -5.49 11.32
N GLY A 109 -5.09 -5.99 11.39
CA GLY A 109 -5.82 -6.46 10.20
C GLY A 109 -7.26 -6.86 10.48
N VAL A 110 -8.04 -6.91 9.42
CA VAL A 110 -9.45 -7.31 9.37
C VAL A 110 -9.65 -8.21 8.14
N ASN A 111 -10.65 -9.09 8.13
CA ASN A 111 -11.02 -9.78 6.89
C ASN A 111 -11.48 -8.75 5.83
N GLY A 112 -11.24 -9.03 4.54
CA GLY A 112 -11.47 -8.06 3.48
C GLY A 112 -12.82 -8.21 2.77
N ALA A 113 -12.74 -8.26 1.44
CA ALA A 113 -13.85 -8.41 0.52
C ALA A 113 -14.56 -9.77 0.69
N PHE A 114 -15.83 -9.81 0.26
CA PHE A 114 -16.58 -11.05 0.07
C PHE A 114 -15.83 -12.02 -0.85
N PHE A 115 -16.15 -13.32 -0.75
CA PHE A 115 -15.61 -14.36 -1.61
C PHE A 115 -16.56 -15.56 -1.67
N ASP A 116 -16.35 -16.47 -2.64
CA ASP A 116 -17.18 -17.67 -2.90
C ASP A 116 -16.97 -18.78 -1.85
N SER A 117 -17.07 -18.38 -0.57
CA SER A 117 -16.77 -19.11 0.66
C SER A 117 -17.65 -20.33 0.97
N TYR A 118 -18.48 -20.75 0.02
CA TYR A 118 -19.29 -21.98 0.05
C TYR A 118 -19.02 -22.92 -1.15
N GLU A 119 -18.15 -22.55 -2.09
CA GLU A 119 -17.62 -23.50 -3.07
C GLU A 119 -16.86 -24.61 -2.32
N LYS A 120 -17.09 -25.86 -2.75
CA LYS A 120 -16.55 -27.06 -2.12
C LYS A 120 -15.06 -27.18 -2.34
N ASP A 121 -14.63 -26.82 -3.55
CA ASP A 121 -13.24 -26.72 -3.97
C ASP A 121 -12.60 -25.45 -3.41
N ASP A 122 -11.64 -25.62 -2.52
CA ASP A 122 -10.96 -24.52 -1.84
C ASP A 122 -9.96 -23.76 -2.72
N SER A 123 -9.66 -24.24 -3.92
CA SER A 123 -8.90 -23.51 -4.95
C SER A 123 -9.76 -22.58 -5.84
N ARG A 124 -11.10 -22.65 -5.71
CA ARG A 124 -12.05 -21.88 -6.56
C ARG A 124 -12.98 -20.95 -5.76
N ARG A 125 -12.54 -20.53 -4.58
CA ARG A 125 -13.23 -19.59 -3.67
C ARG A 125 -12.87 -18.13 -3.97
N TYR A 126 -13.09 -17.70 -5.21
CA TYR A 126 -12.68 -16.39 -5.71
C TYR A 126 -13.28 -15.21 -4.92
N PRO A 127 -12.56 -14.07 -4.80
CA PRO A 127 -13.12 -12.85 -4.22
C PRO A 127 -14.22 -12.21 -5.08
N ASN A 128 -15.17 -11.60 -4.40
CA ASN A 128 -16.25 -10.79 -4.95
C ASN A 128 -16.21 -9.35 -4.42
N GLY A 129 -15.02 -8.75 -4.51
CA GLY A 129 -14.80 -7.31 -4.33
C GLY A 129 -13.44 -6.89 -4.88
N LEU A 130 -13.30 -5.66 -5.37
CA LEU A 130 -12.03 -5.18 -5.93
C LEU A 130 -10.93 -5.07 -4.86
N LEU A 131 -9.69 -5.36 -5.27
CA LEU A 131 -8.48 -5.24 -4.45
C LEU A 131 -7.42 -4.49 -5.27
N VAL A 132 -6.85 -3.43 -4.69
CA VAL A 132 -5.81 -2.59 -5.32
C VAL A 132 -4.64 -2.45 -4.35
N SER A 133 -3.40 -2.55 -4.85
CA SER A 133 -2.17 -2.40 -4.06
C SER A 133 -1.06 -1.82 -4.92
N SER A 134 -0.29 -0.86 -4.41
CA SER A 134 0.76 -0.16 -5.18
C SER A 134 0.23 0.49 -6.47
N GLY A 135 -1.04 0.93 -6.49
CA GLY A 135 -1.68 1.47 -7.69
C GLY A 135 -2.13 0.45 -8.74
N GLU A 136 -1.89 -0.85 -8.51
CA GLU A 136 -2.19 -1.92 -9.45
C GLU A 136 -3.36 -2.82 -8.98
N PRO A 137 -4.12 -3.43 -9.91
CA PRO A 137 -5.30 -4.21 -9.58
C PRO A 137 -4.93 -5.65 -9.22
N VAL A 138 -4.77 -5.93 -7.92
CA VAL A 138 -4.67 -7.28 -7.35
C VAL A 138 -5.88 -8.14 -7.75
N HIS A 139 -7.06 -7.54 -7.85
CA HIS A 139 -8.27 -8.18 -8.36
C HIS A 139 -9.32 -7.12 -8.75
N SER A 140 -9.83 -7.18 -9.98
CA SER A 140 -10.74 -6.14 -10.51
C SER A 140 -12.18 -6.24 -9.99
N GLY A 141 -12.91 -5.12 -9.93
CA GLY A 141 -14.34 -5.12 -9.64
C GLY A 141 -15.02 -3.75 -9.71
N ILE A 142 -16.24 -3.70 -9.20
CA ILE A 142 -17.03 -2.49 -8.94
C ILE A 142 -17.72 -2.62 -7.59
N ASN A 143 -17.41 -1.75 -6.63
CA ASN A 143 -17.85 -1.87 -5.24
C ASN A 143 -17.84 -0.52 -4.52
N SER A 144 -18.69 -0.36 -3.49
CA SER A 144 -18.38 0.56 -2.38
C SER A 144 -17.00 0.16 -1.83
N SER A 145 -16.05 1.10 -1.85
CA SER A 145 -14.63 0.81 -1.59
C SER A 145 -14.03 1.81 -0.62
N PHE A 146 -13.13 1.31 0.23
CA PHE A 146 -12.26 2.12 1.07
C PHE A 146 -10.91 2.28 0.39
N LEU A 147 -10.39 3.50 0.36
CA LEU A 147 -9.17 3.90 -0.33
C LEU A 147 -8.15 4.40 0.69
N VAL A 148 -6.88 4.03 0.47
CA VAL A 148 -5.73 4.78 0.99
C VAL A 148 -5.09 5.49 -0.19
N LEU A 149 -4.97 6.81 -0.10
CA LEU A 149 -4.41 7.64 -1.15
C LEU A 149 -2.88 7.80 -0.99
N PRO A 150 -2.15 8.09 -2.09
CA PRO A 150 -0.69 8.21 -2.07
C PRO A 150 -0.16 9.27 -1.11
N ASP A 151 -0.97 10.28 -0.79
CA ASP A 151 -0.64 11.34 0.16
C ASP A 151 -0.70 10.91 1.64
N LYS A 152 -1.10 9.65 1.92
CA LYS A 152 -1.44 9.04 3.23
C LYS A 152 -2.80 9.44 3.81
N THR A 153 -3.72 10.03 3.03
CA THR A 153 -5.12 10.20 3.44
C THR A 153 -5.98 8.95 3.16
N ALA A 154 -7.18 8.91 3.73
CA ALA A 154 -8.19 7.90 3.45
C ALA A 154 -9.39 8.51 2.70
N ALA A 155 -10.05 7.71 1.87
CA ALA A 155 -11.31 8.09 1.22
C ALA A 155 -12.28 6.90 1.10
N LEU A 156 -13.54 7.18 0.78
CA LEU A 156 -14.58 6.18 0.53
C LEU A 156 -15.40 6.59 -0.69
N ALA A 157 -15.44 5.72 -1.70
CA ALA A 157 -16.07 5.97 -2.99
C ALA A 157 -16.56 4.66 -3.65
N THR A 158 -17.47 4.74 -4.62
CA THR A 158 -17.95 3.59 -5.40
C THR A 158 -17.06 3.33 -6.61
N LEU A 159 -15.86 2.81 -6.37
CA LEU A 159 -14.87 2.54 -7.41
C LEU A 159 -15.30 1.42 -8.37
N LYS A 160 -14.99 1.61 -9.65
CA LYS A 160 -14.87 0.59 -10.70
C LYS A 160 -13.44 0.61 -11.25
N THR A 161 -12.80 -0.55 -11.38
CA THR A 161 -11.49 -0.70 -12.05
C THR A 161 -11.63 -1.10 -13.53
N SER A 162 -10.70 -0.67 -14.40
CA SER A 162 -10.57 -1.14 -15.79
C SER A 162 -9.09 -1.31 -16.17
N GLN A 163 -8.83 -2.09 -17.23
CA GLN A 163 -7.54 -2.13 -17.91
C GLN A 163 -7.74 -2.00 -19.41
N ASP A 164 -7.29 -0.86 -19.96
CA ASP A 164 -7.28 -0.62 -21.40
C ASP A 164 -5.94 -1.09 -21.97
N VAL A 165 -5.98 -1.95 -22.99
CA VAL A 165 -4.81 -2.60 -23.59
C VAL A 165 -4.61 -2.08 -25.00
N THR A 166 -3.38 -1.66 -25.30
CA THR A 166 -2.92 -1.27 -26.64
C THR A 166 -1.85 -2.23 -27.13
N VAL A 167 -2.08 -2.80 -28.31
CA VAL A 167 -1.18 -3.71 -29.03
C VAL A 167 -0.50 -2.94 -30.15
N LEU A 168 0.83 -3.02 -30.20
CA LEU A 168 1.66 -2.36 -31.19
C LEU A 168 2.40 -3.40 -32.03
N HIS A 169 1.92 -3.62 -33.25
CA HIS A 169 2.58 -4.43 -34.28
C HIS A 169 3.39 -3.53 -35.23
N SER A 170 4.54 -4.02 -35.72
CA SER A 170 5.43 -3.21 -36.55
C SER A 170 4.81 -2.88 -37.91
N GLY A 171 4.72 -1.58 -38.23
CA GLY A 171 4.15 -1.10 -39.49
C GLY A 171 2.62 -1.15 -39.61
N ALA A 172 1.90 -1.49 -38.52
CA ALA A 172 0.45 -1.49 -38.48
C ALA A 172 -0.10 -0.39 -37.54
N SER A 173 -1.39 -0.06 -37.70
CA SER A 173 -2.10 0.77 -36.73
C SER A 173 -2.22 0.06 -35.38
N PRO A 174 -2.17 0.78 -34.23
CA PRO A 174 -2.42 0.20 -32.92
C PRO A 174 -3.80 -0.49 -32.86
N TYR A 175 -3.85 -1.69 -32.29
CA TYR A 175 -5.09 -2.38 -31.96
C TYR A 175 -5.39 -2.20 -30.47
N THR A 176 -6.65 -1.96 -30.10
CA THR A 176 -7.03 -1.69 -28.70
C THR A 176 -8.23 -2.53 -28.27
N PHE A 177 -8.17 -3.03 -27.04
CA PHE A 177 -9.28 -3.72 -26.37
C PHE A 177 -9.22 -3.48 -24.85
N THR A 178 -10.32 -3.73 -24.15
CA THR A 178 -10.40 -3.61 -22.68
C THR A 178 -10.57 -5.00 -22.08
N ALA A 179 -9.80 -5.34 -21.05
CA ALA A 179 -9.97 -6.60 -20.32
C ALA A 179 -11.26 -6.55 -19.48
N TRP A 180 -12.01 -7.66 -19.44
CA TRP A 180 -13.25 -7.77 -18.65
C TRP A 180 -12.96 -7.74 -17.14
N GLY A 181 -11.76 -8.18 -16.76
CA GLY A 181 -11.26 -8.13 -15.39
C GLY A 181 -9.82 -8.59 -15.26
N VAL A 182 -9.31 -8.48 -14.04
CA VAL A 182 -7.96 -8.88 -13.61
C VAL A 182 -8.09 -9.90 -12.48
N ASN A 183 -7.39 -11.02 -12.61
CA ASN A 183 -7.42 -12.18 -11.72
C ASN A 183 -8.84 -12.73 -11.46
N LYS A 184 -9.73 -12.54 -12.43
CA LYS A 184 -11.11 -13.03 -12.40
C LYS A 184 -11.23 -14.43 -12.99
N TYR A 185 -12.36 -15.09 -12.74
CA TYR A 185 -12.79 -16.21 -13.57
C TYR A 185 -14.31 -16.21 -13.67
N TYR A 186 -14.84 -16.30 -14.89
CA TYR A 186 -16.28 -16.22 -15.15
C TYR A 186 -16.94 -17.58 -15.42
N GLY A 187 -16.20 -18.68 -15.25
CA GLY A 187 -16.66 -20.04 -15.52
C GLY A 187 -16.50 -20.47 -16.99
N GLU A 188 -16.46 -21.79 -17.23
CA GLU A 188 -16.21 -22.39 -18.55
C GLU A 188 -17.28 -22.06 -19.59
N SER A 189 -18.50 -21.75 -19.16
CA SER A 189 -19.62 -21.39 -20.03
C SER A 189 -19.50 -19.98 -20.63
N VAL A 190 -18.71 -19.09 -20.04
CA VAL A 190 -18.53 -17.71 -20.49
C VAL A 190 -17.38 -17.66 -21.51
N ILE A 191 -17.61 -18.28 -22.67
CA ILE A 191 -16.59 -18.54 -23.71
C ILE A 191 -16.03 -17.28 -24.40
N ASP A 192 -16.56 -16.09 -24.10
CA ASP A 192 -16.14 -14.80 -24.69
C ASP A 192 -15.26 -13.96 -23.73
N GLN A 193 -15.04 -14.43 -22.49
CA GLN A 193 -14.30 -13.67 -21.47
C GLN A 193 -12.86 -13.32 -21.89
N VAL A 194 -12.43 -12.10 -21.60
CA VAL A 194 -11.04 -11.64 -21.78
C VAL A 194 -10.50 -11.19 -20.43
N VAL A 195 -9.54 -11.92 -19.87
CA VAL A 195 -9.09 -11.73 -18.48
C VAL A 195 -7.58 -11.57 -18.43
N TRP A 196 -7.11 -10.61 -17.63
CA TRP A 196 -5.70 -10.42 -17.34
C TRP A 196 -5.31 -11.19 -16.07
N TYR A 197 -4.18 -11.91 -16.10
CA TYR A 197 -3.66 -12.62 -14.94
C TYR A 197 -2.26 -12.12 -14.55
N THR A 198 -2.14 -11.72 -13.29
CA THR A 198 -0.89 -11.35 -12.59
C THR A 198 -0.48 -12.47 -11.63
N ARG A 199 0.67 -12.32 -10.95
CA ARG A 199 1.11 -13.28 -9.92
C ARG A 199 0.26 -13.32 -8.66
N ASP A 200 -0.60 -12.34 -8.42
CA ASP A 200 -1.59 -12.42 -7.34
C ASP A 200 -2.62 -13.54 -7.57
N PHE A 201 -2.80 -14.00 -8.82
CA PHE A 201 -3.60 -15.20 -9.12
C PHE A 201 -2.94 -16.51 -8.69
N GLY A 202 -1.62 -16.53 -8.50
CA GLY A 202 -0.83 -17.74 -8.34
C GLY A 202 0.14 -17.92 -9.51
N THR A 203 0.52 -19.18 -9.80
CA THR A 203 1.62 -19.48 -10.74
C THR A 203 1.20 -19.95 -12.13
N ARG A 204 -0.06 -20.38 -12.35
CA ARG A 204 -0.49 -21.05 -13.60
C ARG A 204 -1.91 -20.66 -14.01
N VAL A 205 -2.14 -20.54 -15.33
CA VAL A 205 -3.48 -20.39 -15.93
C VAL A 205 -3.73 -21.56 -16.88
N ASP A 206 -4.74 -22.39 -16.59
CA ASP A 206 -5.02 -23.63 -17.35
C ASP A 206 -6.52 -23.85 -17.65
N PHE A 207 -7.29 -22.77 -17.77
CA PHE A 207 -8.73 -22.89 -18.05
C PHE A 207 -9.00 -23.44 -19.47
N PRO A 208 -9.93 -24.40 -19.64
CA PRO A 208 -10.23 -24.99 -20.94
C PRO A 208 -10.94 -24.00 -21.87
N ASN A 209 -10.97 -24.30 -23.17
CA ASN A 209 -11.64 -23.47 -24.19
C ASN A 209 -11.16 -22.00 -24.26
N THR A 210 -9.89 -21.75 -23.93
CA THR A 210 -9.26 -20.42 -24.00
C THR A 210 -7.92 -20.46 -24.74
N THR A 211 -7.57 -19.34 -25.34
CA THR A 211 -6.21 -19.03 -25.81
C THR A 211 -5.52 -18.21 -24.73
N LYS A 212 -4.30 -18.59 -24.36
CA LYS A 212 -3.42 -17.89 -23.43
C LYS A 212 -2.35 -17.17 -24.24
N VAL A 213 -2.19 -15.89 -23.98
CA VAL A 213 -1.14 -15.03 -24.55
C VAL A 213 -0.21 -14.67 -23.40
N VAL A 214 1.08 -14.99 -23.50
CA VAL A 214 2.07 -14.75 -22.45
C VAL A 214 2.85 -13.49 -22.76
N ILE A 215 2.83 -12.52 -21.83
CA ILE A 215 3.51 -11.24 -21.96
C ILE A 215 4.68 -11.20 -20.98
N ARG A 216 5.88 -10.89 -21.48
CA ARG A 216 7.11 -10.67 -20.69
C ARG A 216 7.73 -9.35 -21.12
N GLU A 217 8.15 -8.51 -20.18
CA GLU A 217 8.76 -7.19 -20.47
C GLU A 217 8.01 -6.40 -21.57
N HIS A 218 6.67 -6.33 -21.45
CA HIS A 218 5.77 -5.68 -22.41
C HIS A 218 5.75 -6.29 -23.83
N ARG A 219 6.20 -7.53 -24.05
CA ARG A 219 6.12 -8.22 -25.35
C ARG A 219 5.36 -9.54 -25.28
N ILE A 220 4.57 -9.85 -26.30
CA ILE A 220 4.02 -11.21 -26.48
C ILE A 220 5.19 -12.16 -26.78
N THR A 221 5.30 -13.22 -25.99
CA THR A 221 6.33 -14.27 -26.13
C THR A 221 5.77 -15.65 -26.50
N GLU A 222 4.53 -15.94 -26.13
CA GLU A 222 3.83 -17.19 -26.49
C GLU A 222 2.34 -16.91 -26.75
N ILE A 223 1.75 -17.63 -27.70
CA ILE A 223 0.30 -17.73 -27.90
C ILE A 223 -0.05 -19.21 -28.01
N THR A 224 -0.88 -19.73 -27.10
CA THR A 224 -1.15 -21.17 -26.97
C THR A 224 -2.57 -21.45 -26.47
N GLN A 225 -3.04 -22.69 -26.55
CA GLN A 225 -4.27 -23.13 -25.87
C GLN A 225 -4.00 -24.02 -24.65
N ALA A 226 -2.76 -24.50 -24.48
CA ALA A 226 -2.32 -25.22 -23.29
C ALA A 226 -2.27 -24.29 -22.07
N GLY A 227 -2.23 -24.84 -20.86
CA GLY A 227 -1.98 -24.05 -19.66
C GLY A 227 -0.54 -23.59 -19.54
N VAL A 228 -0.38 -22.33 -19.15
CA VAL A 228 0.91 -21.62 -19.09
C VAL A 228 1.23 -21.22 -17.65
N THR A 229 2.51 -21.14 -17.35
CA THR A 229 3.01 -20.48 -16.13
C THR A 229 2.94 -18.96 -16.34
N ILE A 230 2.41 -18.23 -15.36
CA ILE A 230 2.46 -16.77 -15.36
C ILE A 230 3.92 -16.36 -15.13
N PRO A 231 4.54 -15.48 -15.94
CA PRO A 231 5.91 -15.03 -15.71
C PRO A 231 6.03 -14.18 -14.42
N GLU A 232 7.24 -14.03 -13.88
CA GLU A 232 7.52 -13.03 -12.81
C GLU A 232 7.55 -11.62 -13.42
N ASP A 233 8.11 -11.56 -14.63
CA ASP A 233 8.44 -10.42 -15.48
C ASP A 233 7.27 -9.98 -16.39
N GLY A 234 6.02 -10.30 -16.00
CA GLY A 234 4.84 -9.93 -16.76
C GLY A 234 3.58 -10.69 -16.39
N TYR A 235 2.84 -11.14 -17.41
CA TYR A 235 1.41 -11.44 -17.31
C TYR A 235 0.94 -12.53 -18.28
N VAL A 236 -0.30 -13.00 -18.09
CA VAL A 236 -1.02 -13.80 -19.08
C VAL A 236 -2.36 -13.15 -19.42
N CYS A 237 -2.60 -12.86 -20.69
CA CYS A 237 -3.93 -12.53 -21.18
C CYS A 237 -4.64 -13.82 -21.60
N MET A 238 -5.76 -14.14 -20.97
CA MET A 238 -6.62 -15.24 -21.36
C MET A 238 -7.78 -14.72 -22.20
N VAL A 239 -7.91 -15.25 -23.41
CA VAL A 239 -8.96 -14.92 -24.36
C VAL A 239 -9.84 -16.15 -24.57
N GLY A 240 -11.12 -16.07 -24.21
CA GLY A 240 -12.09 -17.13 -24.44
C GLY A 240 -12.28 -17.43 -25.93
N ASN A 241 -12.35 -18.70 -26.31
CA ASN A 241 -12.34 -19.14 -27.72
C ASN A 241 -13.72 -19.04 -28.43
N SER A 242 -14.49 -17.98 -28.16
CA SER A 242 -15.73 -17.63 -28.87
C SER A 242 -15.48 -17.34 -30.37
N THR A 243 -16.56 -17.32 -31.16
CA THR A 243 -16.50 -16.86 -32.56
C THR A 243 -16.08 -15.39 -32.66
N ASN A 244 -16.52 -14.55 -31.72
CA ASN A 244 -16.22 -13.11 -31.66
C ASN A 244 -14.72 -12.88 -31.45
N ASN A 245 -14.15 -13.44 -30.38
CA ASN A 245 -12.73 -13.28 -30.04
C ASN A 245 -11.81 -13.89 -31.10
N LYS A 246 -12.17 -15.03 -31.69
CA LYS A 246 -11.45 -15.63 -32.83
C LYS A 246 -11.50 -14.79 -34.11
N THR A 247 -12.45 -13.88 -34.25
CA THR A 247 -12.59 -13.00 -35.42
C THR A 247 -11.88 -11.66 -35.20
N TYR A 248 -11.95 -11.09 -34.00
CA TYR A 248 -11.55 -9.70 -33.76
C TYR A 248 -10.37 -9.50 -32.80
N ILE A 249 -10.11 -10.42 -31.87
CA ILE A 249 -9.04 -10.29 -30.87
C ILE A 249 -7.84 -11.15 -31.26
N VAL A 250 -8.00 -12.47 -31.35
CA VAL A 250 -6.87 -13.40 -31.56
C VAL A 250 -6.08 -13.13 -32.87
N PRO A 251 -6.72 -12.78 -34.01
CA PRO A 251 -5.97 -12.42 -35.23
C PRO A 251 -5.21 -11.09 -35.15
N SER A 252 -5.42 -10.30 -34.09
CA SER A 252 -4.79 -9.00 -33.86
C SER A 252 -3.58 -9.09 -32.91
N LEU A 253 -3.16 -10.30 -32.52
CA LEU A 253 -2.11 -10.57 -31.53
C LEU A 253 -1.04 -11.50 -32.13
N HIS A 254 0.21 -11.05 -32.16
CA HIS A 254 1.34 -11.79 -32.72
C HIS A 254 2.51 -11.86 -31.74
N ILE A 255 3.29 -12.95 -31.80
CA ILE A 255 4.53 -13.06 -31.03
C ILE A 255 5.51 -11.97 -31.48
N GLY A 256 6.04 -11.21 -30.52
CA GLY A 256 6.87 -10.04 -30.74
C GLY A 256 6.15 -8.70 -30.56
N ASP A 257 4.82 -8.65 -30.64
CA ASP A 257 4.03 -7.42 -30.48
C ASP A 257 4.26 -6.79 -29.10
N THR A 258 4.35 -5.46 -29.05
CA THR A 258 4.48 -4.71 -27.79
C THR A 258 3.10 -4.45 -27.20
N ILE A 259 2.95 -4.66 -25.89
CA ILE A 259 1.71 -4.56 -25.13
C ILE A 259 1.82 -3.47 -24.06
N ASN A 260 1.08 -2.38 -24.28
CA ASN A 260 0.94 -1.29 -23.34
C ASN A 260 -0.40 -1.44 -22.60
N ILE A 261 -0.36 -1.49 -21.28
CA ILE A 261 -1.54 -1.65 -20.41
C ILE A 261 -1.74 -0.34 -19.67
N LYS A 262 -2.98 0.12 -19.55
CA LYS A 262 -3.34 1.30 -18.76
C LYS A 262 -4.39 0.92 -17.71
N PRO A 263 -3.98 0.61 -16.47
CA PRO A 263 -4.89 0.48 -15.34
C PRO A 263 -5.58 1.82 -15.05
N THR A 264 -6.91 1.80 -14.98
CA THR A 264 -7.73 2.98 -14.71
C THR A 264 -8.80 2.69 -13.66
N TYR A 265 -9.30 3.75 -13.04
CA TYR A 265 -10.50 3.71 -12.22
C TYR A 265 -11.55 4.71 -12.71
N THR A 266 -12.80 4.42 -12.39
CA THR A 266 -13.92 5.37 -12.38
C THR A 266 -14.50 5.36 -10.97
N ASP A 267 -14.61 6.53 -10.35
CA ASP A 267 -15.51 6.72 -9.21
C ASP A 267 -16.95 6.85 -9.74
N SER A 268 -17.80 5.91 -9.37
CA SER A 268 -19.20 5.86 -9.81
C SER A 268 -20.11 6.83 -9.06
N ASP A 269 -19.64 7.45 -7.96
CA ASP A 269 -20.40 8.47 -7.23
C ASP A 269 -20.30 9.85 -7.92
N THR A 270 -19.12 10.19 -8.45
CA THR A 270 -18.85 11.50 -9.09
C THR A 270 -18.71 11.44 -10.61
N GLY A 271 -18.50 10.24 -11.19
CA GLY A 271 -18.17 10.04 -12.60
C GLY A 271 -16.69 10.34 -12.94
N VAL A 272 -15.88 10.81 -11.98
CA VAL A 272 -14.47 11.11 -12.19
C VAL A 272 -13.71 9.82 -12.50
N SER A 273 -12.84 9.85 -13.52
CA SER A 273 -12.00 8.72 -13.91
C SER A 273 -10.54 9.13 -14.02
N GLY A 274 -9.61 8.22 -13.69
CA GLY A 274 -8.18 8.49 -13.63
C GLY A 274 -7.32 7.24 -13.77
N PRO A 275 -5.97 7.38 -13.78
CA PRO A 275 -5.05 6.24 -13.70
C PRO A 275 -5.18 5.58 -12.32
N LEU A 276 -5.16 4.24 -12.27
CA LEU A 276 -5.35 3.50 -11.00
C LEU A 276 -4.26 3.83 -9.96
N GLY A 277 -3.05 4.19 -10.42
CA GLY A 277 -1.96 4.71 -9.60
C GLY A 277 -2.34 5.88 -8.68
N ALA A 278 -3.37 6.67 -8.98
CA ALA A 278 -3.84 7.72 -8.07
C ALA A 278 -4.34 7.21 -6.70
N ILE A 279 -4.40 5.89 -6.49
CA ILE A 279 -4.83 5.18 -5.29
C ILE A 279 -3.68 4.27 -4.84
N ASP A 280 -3.18 4.38 -3.61
CA ASP A 280 -2.07 3.51 -3.14
C ASP A 280 -2.55 2.09 -2.84
N ALA A 281 -3.70 1.97 -2.17
CA ALA A 281 -4.38 0.71 -1.94
C ALA A 281 -5.90 0.90 -1.83
N ALA A 282 -6.67 -0.13 -2.16
CA ALA A 282 -8.11 -0.15 -1.92
C ALA A 282 -8.65 -1.57 -1.65
N VAL A 283 -9.72 -1.63 -0.87
CA VAL A 283 -10.57 -2.82 -0.70
C VAL A 283 -12.02 -2.45 -1.00
N GLY A 284 -12.65 -3.21 -1.88
CA GLY A 284 -14.06 -3.11 -2.21
C GLY A 284 -14.87 -4.19 -1.52
N ALA A 285 -15.99 -3.79 -0.90
CA ALA A 285 -16.96 -4.73 -0.35
C ALA A 285 -18.35 -4.08 -0.39
N GLY A 286 -18.74 -3.45 0.71
CA GLY A 286 -20.03 -2.79 0.89
C GLY A 286 -21.04 -3.61 1.71
N PRO A 287 -22.27 -3.12 1.88
CA PRO A 287 -22.72 -1.80 1.46
C PRO A 287 -22.03 -0.68 2.25
N ARG A 288 -22.19 0.55 1.79
CA ARG A 288 -21.83 1.75 2.53
C ARG A 288 -22.68 1.86 3.79
N LEU A 289 -22.12 2.50 4.81
CA LEU A 289 -22.74 2.72 6.12
C LEU A 289 -22.86 4.21 6.40
N LEU A 290 -21.76 4.94 6.23
CA LEU A 290 -21.64 6.36 6.50
C LEU A 290 -20.92 7.07 5.35
N LYS A 291 -21.30 8.32 5.11
CA LYS A 291 -20.64 9.27 4.22
C LYS A 291 -20.72 10.66 4.83
N ASP A 292 -19.61 11.40 4.87
CA ASP A 292 -19.54 12.81 5.27
C ASP A 292 -20.21 13.13 6.63
N GLY A 293 -20.20 12.18 7.57
CA GLY A 293 -20.82 12.30 8.90
C GLY A 293 -22.31 11.96 8.98
N ALA A 294 -22.92 11.45 7.90
CA ALA A 294 -24.31 11.00 7.84
C ALA A 294 -24.42 9.50 7.53
N VAL A 295 -25.61 8.91 7.76
CA VAL A 295 -25.91 7.52 7.38
C VAL A 295 -26.29 7.45 5.91
N ASP A 296 -25.54 6.67 5.12
CA ASP A 296 -25.66 6.55 3.67
C ASP A 296 -25.73 5.08 3.23
N ILE A 297 -26.85 4.42 3.60
CA ILE A 297 -27.14 3.03 3.23
C ILE A 297 -28.16 3.00 2.09
N ASP A 298 -27.72 2.63 0.89
CA ASP A 298 -28.60 2.22 -0.20
C ASP A 298 -28.15 0.86 -0.75
N PHE A 299 -28.89 -0.20 -0.40
CA PHE A 299 -28.60 -1.55 -0.86
C PHE A 299 -28.80 -1.74 -2.37
N ALA A 300 -29.67 -0.95 -3.02
CA ALA A 300 -29.89 -1.05 -4.46
C ALA A 300 -28.74 -0.40 -5.24
N ARG A 301 -28.27 0.77 -4.80
CA ARG A 301 -27.03 1.40 -5.30
C ARG A 301 -25.82 0.49 -5.09
N ASP A 302 -25.66 -0.03 -3.88
CA ASP A 302 -24.48 -0.80 -3.49
C ASP A 302 -24.52 -2.28 -3.96
N GLY A 303 -25.60 -2.74 -4.61
CA GLY A 303 -25.69 -4.06 -5.24
C GLY A 303 -26.13 -5.23 -4.35
N PHE A 304 -26.72 -4.99 -3.17
CA PHE A 304 -27.04 -6.01 -2.17
C PHE A 304 -28.53 -6.39 -2.12
N THR A 305 -28.82 -7.68 -2.26
CA THR A 305 -30.19 -8.24 -2.12
C THR A 305 -30.32 -9.30 -1.02
N ASP A 306 -29.26 -10.03 -0.68
CA ASP A 306 -29.30 -11.11 0.33
C ASP A 306 -29.77 -10.59 1.71
N PRO A 307 -30.85 -11.16 2.29
CA PRO A 307 -31.30 -10.87 3.66
C PRO A 307 -30.20 -10.87 4.73
N LYS A 308 -29.15 -11.70 4.59
CA LYS A 308 -27.97 -11.71 5.48
C LYS A 308 -27.29 -10.35 5.59
N ILE A 309 -27.39 -9.52 4.56
CA ILE A 309 -26.93 -8.14 4.52
C ILE A 309 -28.10 -7.17 4.76
N THR A 310 -29.18 -7.28 3.99
CA THR A 310 -30.22 -6.23 3.90
C THR A 310 -31.13 -6.10 5.13
N THR A 311 -31.25 -7.15 5.95
CA THR A 311 -32.23 -7.21 7.07
C THR A 311 -31.72 -7.92 8.33
N GLN A 312 -30.93 -8.98 8.21
CA GLN A 312 -30.56 -9.83 9.36
C GLN A 312 -29.47 -9.22 10.24
N ALA A 313 -29.49 -9.57 11.54
CA ALA A 313 -28.40 -9.29 12.46
C ALA A 313 -27.39 -10.43 12.46
N ASN A 314 -26.14 -10.13 12.09
CA ASN A 314 -25.04 -11.10 11.97
C ASN A 314 -23.79 -10.56 12.67
N GLY A 315 -22.73 -11.38 12.74
CA GLY A 315 -21.37 -10.86 12.90
C GLY A 315 -21.05 -9.90 11.74
N ARG A 316 -20.36 -8.81 12.03
CA ARG A 316 -19.99 -7.78 11.05
C ARG A 316 -18.53 -7.40 11.19
N SER A 317 -17.92 -7.07 10.06
CA SER A 317 -16.65 -6.36 9.96
C SER A 317 -16.86 -5.04 9.22
N PHE A 318 -16.05 -4.03 9.51
CA PHE A 318 -16.14 -2.73 8.88
C PHE A 318 -14.76 -2.08 8.71
N VAL A 319 -14.69 -1.13 7.78
CA VAL A 319 -13.61 -0.14 7.67
C VAL A 319 -14.22 1.25 7.48
N GLY A 320 -13.58 2.28 8.00
CA GLY A 320 -14.03 3.67 7.91
C GLY A 320 -12.97 4.68 8.33
N ILE A 321 -13.38 5.94 8.44
CA ILE A 321 -12.56 7.11 8.75
C ILE A 321 -13.14 7.78 10.01
N ASP A 322 -12.31 8.14 10.98
CA ASP A 322 -12.73 8.93 12.14
C ASP A 322 -12.62 10.45 11.89
N ALA A 323 -13.21 11.25 12.78
CA ALA A 323 -13.17 12.72 12.69
C ALA A 323 -11.76 13.36 12.80
N SER A 324 -10.69 12.56 12.93
CA SER A 324 -9.28 12.98 12.83
C SER A 324 -8.58 12.47 11.57
N GLY A 325 -9.31 11.86 10.62
CA GLY A 325 -8.78 11.34 9.35
C GLY A 325 -8.12 9.97 9.46
N ARG A 326 -8.13 9.33 10.63
CA ARG A 326 -7.50 8.02 10.84
C ARG A 326 -8.37 6.90 10.26
N MET A 327 -7.74 5.88 9.69
CA MET A 327 -8.45 4.66 9.32
C MET A 327 -8.89 3.92 10.58
N VAL A 328 -10.12 3.41 10.59
CA VAL A 328 -10.63 2.55 11.66
C VAL A 328 -11.18 1.26 11.06
N ILE A 329 -10.59 0.13 11.45
CA ILE A 329 -11.06 -1.23 11.13
C ILE A 329 -11.67 -1.87 12.37
N GLY A 330 -12.69 -2.72 12.23
CA GLY A 330 -13.28 -3.36 13.42
C GLY A 330 -14.33 -4.43 13.18
N THR A 331 -14.82 -5.01 14.28
CA THR A 331 -15.83 -6.08 14.30
C THR A 331 -16.91 -5.88 15.36
N MET A 332 -18.09 -6.42 15.08
CA MET A 332 -19.27 -6.44 15.96
C MET A 332 -19.92 -7.83 15.91
N SER A 333 -20.38 -8.37 17.04
CA SER A 333 -20.84 -9.78 17.13
C SER A 333 -22.27 -10.05 16.63
N SER A 334 -23.15 -9.04 16.68
CA SER A 334 -24.55 -9.18 16.24
C SER A 334 -25.17 -7.82 15.94
N ALA A 335 -25.16 -7.40 14.67
CA ALA A 335 -25.78 -6.16 14.22
C ALA A 335 -26.42 -6.30 12.83
N THR A 336 -27.54 -5.61 12.59
CA THR A 336 -27.98 -5.32 11.22
C THR A 336 -27.07 -4.23 10.63
N ILE A 337 -27.06 -4.09 9.30
CA ILE A 337 -26.32 -2.99 8.63
C ILE A 337 -26.77 -1.61 9.13
N ARG A 338 -28.08 -1.43 9.37
CA ARG A 338 -28.66 -0.17 9.88
C ARG A 338 -28.24 0.14 11.32
N ASP A 339 -28.25 -0.88 12.20
CA ASP A 339 -27.74 -0.73 13.57
C ASP A 339 -26.24 -0.41 13.56
N MET A 340 -25.47 -1.09 12.71
CA MET A 340 -24.02 -0.87 12.63
C MET A 340 -23.69 0.56 12.22
N ALA A 341 -24.31 1.11 11.16
CA ALA A 341 -24.07 2.50 10.77
C ALA A 341 -24.38 3.48 11.90
N GLN A 342 -25.52 3.31 12.58
CA GLN A 342 -25.91 4.16 13.72
C GLN A 342 -24.98 4.02 14.93
N VAL A 343 -24.41 2.83 15.16
CA VAL A 343 -23.39 2.58 16.19
C VAL A 343 -22.04 3.19 15.82
N LEU A 344 -21.61 3.11 14.55
CA LEU A 344 -20.35 3.70 14.07
C LEU A 344 -20.41 5.23 14.03
N LEU A 345 -21.56 5.82 13.70
CA LEU A 345 -21.76 7.26 13.83
C LEU A 345 -21.64 7.72 15.29
N LYS A 346 -22.16 6.92 16.25
CA LYS A 346 -21.99 7.13 17.69
C LYS A 346 -20.59 6.75 18.22
N LEU A 347 -19.79 6.03 17.43
CA LEU A 347 -18.39 5.77 17.73
C LEU A 347 -17.54 7.01 17.46
N GLY A 348 -17.85 7.73 16.37
CA GLY A 348 -17.16 8.93 15.90
C GLY A 348 -16.61 8.84 14.47
N LEU A 349 -17.14 7.92 13.64
CA LEU A 349 -16.75 7.80 12.24
C LEU A 349 -17.54 8.76 11.35
N THR A 350 -16.88 9.35 10.35
CA THR A 350 -17.52 10.19 9.31
C THR A 350 -17.95 9.36 8.12
N ASP A 351 -17.11 8.41 7.73
CA ASP A 351 -17.25 7.56 6.55
C ASP A 351 -17.02 6.11 6.96
N ALA A 352 -17.83 5.18 6.47
CA ALA A 352 -17.67 3.76 6.78
C ALA A 352 -18.39 2.88 5.77
N MET A 353 -17.88 1.66 5.58
CA MET A 353 -18.53 0.59 4.84
C MET A 353 -18.41 -0.76 5.54
N ASN A 354 -19.34 -1.65 5.24
CA ASN A 354 -19.32 -3.05 5.66
C ASN A 354 -18.29 -3.85 4.83
N LEU A 355 -17.60 -4.78 5.49
CA LEU A 355 -16.73 -5.80 4.89
C LEU A 355 -17.42 -7.17 4.95
N ASP A 356 -16.79 -8.26 4.51
CA ASP A 356 -17.41 -9.59 4.69
C ASP A 356 -17.67 -9.89 6.18
N GLY A 357 -18.69 -10.69 6.47
CA GLY A 357 -19.26 -10.81 7.82
C GLY A 357 -19.58 -12.24 8.23
N GLY A 358 -20.43 -12.37 9.25
CA GLY A 358 -20.78 -13.67 9.83
C GLY A 358 -19.53 -14.42 10.28
N ALA A 359 -19.34 -15.63 9.76
CA ALA A 359 -18.17 -16.46 10.05
C ALA A 359 -16.86 -15.99 9.38
N SER A 360 -16.90 -15.08 8.40
CA SER A 360 -15.68 -14.45 7.87
C SER A 360 -15.14 -13.36 8.79
N SER A 361 -15.92 -12.87 9.76
CA SER A 361 -15.55 -11.72 10.59
C SER A 361 -14.29 -12.01 11.41
N ALA A 362 -13.20 -11.31 11.11
CA ALA A 362 -11.91 -11.45 11.76
C ALA A 362 -11.33 -10.09 12.13
N LEU A 363 -10.62 -10.00 13.25
CA LEU A 363 -9.89 -8.79 13.66
C LEU A 363 -8.63 -9.20 14.42
N TYR A 364 -7.50 -8.58 14.09
CA TYR A 364 -6.19 -8.79 14.72
C TYR A 364 -5.52 -7.46 15.03
N ALA A 365 -4.80 -7.40 16.15
CA ALA A 365 -3.91 -6.29 16.49
C ALA A 365 -2.77 -6.76 17.41
N ASN A 366 -1.59 -6.17 17.24
CA ASN A 366 -0.43 -6.28 18.14
C ASN A 366 -0.13 -7.73 18.57
N GLY A 367 -0.05 -8.65 17.60
CA GLY A 367 0.25 -10.07 17.84
C GLY A 367 -0.91 -10.93 18.34
N SER A 368 -2.14 -10.41 18.39
CA SER A 368 -3.32 -11.13 18.92
C SER A 368 -4.54 -11.04 18.00
N VAL A 369 -5.17 -12.20 17.76
CA VAL A 369 -6.49 -12.28 17.11
C VAL A 369 -7.56 -11.88 18.14
N LEU A 370 -8.17 -10.72 17.92
CA LEU A 370 -9.19 -10.12 18.79
C LEU A 370 -10.59 -10.68 18.51
N THR A 371 -10.87 -11.01 17.26
CA THR A 371 -12.08 -11.71 16.79
C THR A 371 -11.60 -12.78 15.82
N ALA A 372 -11.83 -14.06 16.14
CA ALA A 372 -11.43 -15.17 15.30
C ALA A 372 -12.52 -15.51 14.27
N PRO A 373 -12.18 -15.74 13.00
CA PRO A 373 -13.13 -16.21 12.01
C PRO A 373 -13.53 -17.67 12.27
N GLY A 374 -14.71 -18.05 11.78
CA GLY A 374 -15.21 -19.42 11.76
C GLY A 374 -14.93 -20.16 10.44
N ARG A 375 -13.99 -19.66 9.62
CA ARG A 375 -13.54 -20.25 8.35
C ARG A 375 -12.18 -19.70 7.94
N LEU A 376 -11.49 -20.41 7.04
CA LEU A 376 -10.37 -19.86 6.27
C LEU A 376 -10.87 -18.73 5.36
N LEU A 377 -10.01 -17.74 5.08
CA LEU A 377 -10.36 -16.53 4.33
C LEU A 377 -9.62 -16.50 2.99
N SER A 378 -10.22 -15.94 1.94
CA SER A 378 -9.51 -15.74 0.66
C SER A 378 -8.67 -14.45 0.64
N ASN A 379 -9.08 -13.42 1.39
CA ASN A 379 -8.38 -12.14 1.45
C ASN A 379 -8.58 -11.41 2.79
N ALA A 380 -7.63 -10.53 3.13
CA ALA A 380 -7.67 -9.66 4.29
C ALA A 380 -7.23 -8.21 3.93
N TRP A 381 -7.60 -7.25 4.77
CA TRP A 381 -7.13 -5.86 4.71
C TRP A 381 -6.25 -5.60 5.93
N ILE A 382 -4.98 -5.28 5.72
CA ILE A 382 -3.95 -5.30 6.77
C ILE A 382 -3.21 -3.98 6.90
N VAL A 383 -2.61 -3.80 8.08
CA VAL A 383 -1.56 -2.82 8.36
C VAL A 383 -0.26 -3.60 8.55
N GLU A 384 0.53 -3.67 7.49
CA GLU A 384 1.92 -4.14 7.49
C GLU A 384 2.81 -3.12 8.22
N LYS A 385 3.78 -3.60 8.99
CA LYS A 385 4.84 -2.76 9.57
C LYS A 385 6.21 -3.17 9.06
N SER A 386 6.97 -2.18 8.57
CA SER A 386 8.37 -2.32 8.21
C SER A 386 9.30 -1.93 9.37
N ASP A 387 10.50 -2.51 9.41
CA ASP A 387 11.57 -2.11 10.36
C ASP A 387 12.21 -0.77 9.98
N THR A 388 12.18 -0.42 8.70
CA THR A 388 12.62 0.87 8.14
C THR A 388 11.42 1.69 7.67
N PRO A 389 11.50 3.04 7.65
CA PRO A 389 10.42 3.86 7.14
C PRO A 389 10.35 3.77 5.61
N GLN A 390 9.14 3.54 5.10
CA GLN A 390 8.83 3.46 3.67
C GLN A 390 8.91 4.84 3.04
N ILE A 391 9.84 5.01 2.09
CA ILE A 391 10.05 6.31 1.44
C ILE A 391 9.08 6.47 0.27
N GLN A 392 8.29 7.54 0.33
CA GLN A 392 7.41 7.95 -0.75
C GLN A 392 8.15 8.83 -1.76
N ILE A 393 7.75 8.76 -3.03
CA ILE A 393 8.36 9.52 -4.12
C ILE A 393 7.26 10.18 -4.94
N ALA A 394 7.41 11.47 -5.23
CA ALA A 394 6.66 12.19 -6.25
C ALA A 394 7.62 12.78 -7.29
N VAL A 395 7.21 12.77 -8.56
CA VAL A 395 7.92 13.28 -9.73
C VAL A 395 6.99 14.24 -10.45
N ASN A 396 7.37 15.50 -10.58
CA ASN A 396 6.60 16.55 -11.28
C ASN A 396 5.13 16.60 -10.83
N GLY A 397 4.91 16.49 -9.51
CA GLY A 397 3.59 16.49 -8.86
C GLY A 397 2.84 15.15 -8.87
N SER A 398 3.31 14.15 -9.62
CA SER A 398 2.71 12.82 -9.70
C SER A 398 3.45 11.82 -8.81
N PHE A 399 2.75 11.02 -8.03
CA PHE A 399 3.38 9.99 -7.21
C PHE A 399 3.94 8.81 -8.06
N VAL A 400 4.86 8.06 -7.45
CA VAL A 400 5.36 6.77 -7.94
C VAL A 400 4.74 5.66 -7.09
N HIS A 401 4.23 4.58 -7.68
CA HIS A 401 3.42 3.57 -6.97
C HIS A 401 3.99 2.16 -7.07
N GLU A 402 4.59 1.87 -8.22
CA GLU A 402 5.29 0.63 -8.54
C GLU A 402 6.30 0.26 -7.43
N PHE A 403 6.97 1.26 -6.84
CA PHE A 403 8.04 1.04 -5.88
C PHE A 403 8.03 2.01 -4.68
N ARG A 404 8.63 1.57 -3.58
CA ARG A 404 8.93 2.36 -2.38
C ARG A 404 10.44 2.36 -2.15
N GLY A 405 10.97 3.45 -1.61
CA GLY A 405 12.38 3.55 -1.24
C GLY A 405 12.63 3.11 0.21
N TYR A 406 13.90 2.87 0.54
CA TYR A 406 14.35 2.57 1.90
C TYR A 406 15.55 3.46 2.30
N LEU A 407 15.80 3.62 3.61
CA LEU A 407 17.00 4.32 4.11
C LEU A 407 18.16 3.34 4.32
N GLN A 408 19.32 3.66 3.75
CA GLN A 408 20.59 2.94 3.93
C GLN A 408 21.64 3.95 4.40
N HIS A 409 22.08 3.86 5.67
CA HIS A 409 23.02 4.81 6.30
C HIS A 409 22.70 6.29 5.99
N GLU A 410 21.46 6.70 6.31
CA GLU A 410 20.89 8.04 6.02
C GLU A 410 20.68 8.38 4.53
N THR A 411 21.12 7.54 3.58
CA THR A 411 20.85 7.69 2.14
C THR A 411 19.50 7.09 1.75
N THR A 412 18.69 7.88 1.04
CA THR A 412 17.45 7.42 0.39
C THR A 412 17.79 6.56 -0.84
N MET A 413 17.57 5.25 -0.76
CA MET A 413 17.75 4.29 -1.83
C MET A 413 16.41 3.99 -2.53
N VAL A 414 16.36 4.16 -3.85
CA VAL A 414 15.12 3.99 -4.66
C VAL A 414 15.40 3.24 -5.96
N PRO A 415 14.46 2.44 -6.48
CA PRO A 415 14.61 1.84 -7.80
C PRO A 415 14.13 2.84 -8.86
N LEU A 416 15.04 3.25 -9.74
CA LEU A 416 14.88 4.49 -10.50
C LEU A 416 13.92 4.38 -11.71
N ARG A 417 13.56 3.16 -12.15
CA ARG A 417 12.77 2.91 -13.38
C ARG A 417 11.53 3.81 -13.47
N GLY A 418 10.64 3.76 -12.46
CA GLY A 418 9.41 4.55 -12.45
C GLY A 418 9.62 6.08 -12.40
N ILE A 419 10.81 6.56 -12.02
CA ILE A 419 11.19 7.99 -12.11
C ILE A 419 11.64 8.30 -13.54
N LEU A 420 12.51 7.47 -14.12
CA LEU A 420 13.03 7.63 -15.49
C LEU A 420 11.92 7.62 -16.54
N GLU A 421 10.97 6.68 -16.42
CA GLU A 421 9.82 6.56 -17.32
C GLU A 421 8.90 7.79 -17.23
N ARG A 422 8.69 8.34 -16.02
CA ARG A 422 7.86 9.55 -15.80
C ARG A 422 8.48 10.83 -16.35
N ILE A 423 9.80 10.92 -16.43
CA ILE A 423 10.48 12.08 -17.03
C ILE A 423 10.76 11.90 -18.53
N GLY A 424 10.59 10.70 -19.08
CA GLY A 424 10.91 10.38 -20.47
C GLY A 424 12.41 10.21 -20.74
N ALA A 425 13.18 9.76 -19.74
CA ALA A 425 14.59 9.44 -19.92
C ALA A 425 14.77 8.11 -20.66
N GLU A 426 15.74 8.06 -21.56
CA GLU A 426 16.18 6.81 -22.17
C GLU A 426 17.07 6.05 -21.17
N PHE A 427 16.87 4.75 -21.02
CA PHE A 427 17.75 3.92 -20.18
C PHE A 427 17.89 2.51 -20.72
N ALA A 428 19.04 1.91 -20.44
CA ALA A 428 19.38 0.56 -20.87
C ALA A 428 20.15 -0.18 -19.76
N TRP A 429 19.76 -1.42 -19.51
CA TRP A 429 20.51 -2.35 -18.66
C TRP A 429 21.29 -3.32 -19.55
N ASN A 430 22.60 -3.42 -19.33
CA ASN A 430 23.43 -4.46 -19.92
C ASN A 430 23.69 -5.55 -18.87
N GLY A 431 23.15 -6.75 -19.09
CA GLY A 431 23.28 -7.88 -18.16
C GLY A 431 24.72 -8.40 -17.99
N ASP A 432 25.46 -8.50 -19.10
CA ASP A 432 26.80 -9.10 -19.13
C ASP A 432 27.83 -8.30 -18.32
N THR A 433 27.75 -6.97 -18.41
CA THR A 433 28.63 -6.02 -17.70
C THR A 433 27.99 -5.46 -16.42
N ARG A 434 26.73 -5.83 -16.14
CA ARG A 434 25.90 -5.29 -15.05
C ARG A 434 25.89 -3.75 -15.03
N THR A 435 25.68 -3.13 -16.19
CA THR A 435 25.73 -1.68 -16.37
C THR A 435 24.34 -1.10 -16.56
N LEU A 436 23.98 -0.08 -15.77
CA LEU A 436 22.86 0.81 -16.07
C LEU A 436 23.38 2.08 -16.76
N THR A 437 22.92 2.32 -17.98
CA THR A 437 23.10 3.60 -18.68
C THR A 437 21.78 4.36 -18.69
N VAL A 438 21.82 5.65 -18.41
CA VAL A 438 20.68 6.58 -18.48
C VAL A 438 21.07 7.79 -19.32
N ALA A 439 20.18 8.28 -20.17
CA ALA A 439 20.32 9.52 -20.92
C ALA A 439 19.08 10.40 -20.74
N TYR A 440 19.29 11.65 -20.35
CA TYR A 440 18.23 12.65 -20.20
C TYR A 440 18.73 14.05 -20.53
N ASN A 441 18.07 14.74 -21.46
CA ASN A 441 18.50 16.04 -21.98
C ASN A 441 19.98 16.00 -22.43
N SER A 442 20.89 16.69 -21.72
CA SER A 442 22.35 16.69 -21.96
C SER A 442 23.16 15.89 -20.93
N ASN A 443 22.48 15.07 -20.11
CA ASN A 443 23.09 14.23 -19.07
C ASN A 443 23.07 12.76 -19.48
N GLN A 444 24.25 12.16 -19.57
CA GLN A 444 24.44 10.72 -19.64
C GLN A 444 25.03 10.23 -18.31
N LEU A 445 24.38 9.25 -17.70
CA LEU A 445 24.85 8.58 -16.48
C LEU A 445 25.20 7.11 -16.77
N THR A 446 26.24 6.60 -16.12
CA THR A 446 26.59 5.18 -16.12
C THR A 446 26.85 4.73 -14.68
N LEU A 447 26.17 3.66 -14.26
CA LEU A 447 26.21 3.12 -12.90
C LEU A 447 26.37 1.60 -12.92
N HIS A 448 27.10 1.07 -11.94
CA HIS A 448 27.31 -0.38 -11.75
C HIS A 448 26.98 -0.78 -10.30
N PRO A 449 26.33 -1.94 -10.06
CA PRO A 449 26.11 -2.46 -8.71
C PRO A 449 27.40 -2.71 -7.94
N GLY A 450 27.50 -2.14 -6.74
CA GLY A 450 28.67 -2.23 -5.86
C GLY A 450 29.69 -1.08 -6.00
N ASP A 451 29.64 -0.29 -7.07
CA ASP A 451 30.57 0.83 -7.25
C ASP A 451 30.16 2.06 -6.42
N SER A 452 31.08 2.61 -5.63
CA SER A 452 30.87 3.88 -4.90
C SER A 452 31.03 5.13 -5.78
N THR A 453 30.96 4.99 -7.11
CA THR A 453 31.15 6.06 -8.09
C THR A 453 30.27 5.83 -9.31
N MET A 454 29.57 6.88 -9.75
CA MET A 454 28.84 6.99 -11.01
C MET A 454 29.70 7.71 -12.04
N LEU A 455 29.55 7.43 -13.33
CA LEU A 455 30.00 8.34 -14.38
C LEU A 455 28.86 9.28 -14.77
N HIS A 456 29.11 10.59 -14.77
CA HIS A 456 28.22 11.63 -15.30
C HIS A 456 28.96 12.36 -16.43
N ASN A 457 28.46 12.26 -17.65
CA ASN A 457 29.10 12.81 -18.86
C ASN A 457 30.60 12.44 -18.95
N GLY A 458 30.91 11.17 -18.66
CA GLY A 458 32.27 10.60 -18.66
C GLY A 458 33.16 10.98 -17.46
N ARG A 459 32.64 11.70 -16.46
CA ARG A 459 33.39 12.09 -15.24
C ARG A 459 32.91 11.32 -14.02
N GLY A 460 33.85 10.86 -13.19
CA GLY A 460 33.52 10.20 -11.92
C GLY A 460 32.87 11.15 -10.91
N VAL A 461 31.73 10.73 -10.37
CA VAL A 461 30.96 11.38 -9.30
C VAL A 461 30.78 10.37 -8.18
N ALA A 462 31.29 10.68 -6.98
CA ALA A 462 31.18 9.79 -5.83
C ALA A 462 29.70 9.62 -5.42
N LEU A 463 29.33 8.38 -5.08
CA LEU A 463 28.02 8.03 -4.55
C LEU A 463 28.10 7.84 -3.03
N PRO A 464 27.11 8.31 -2.24
CA PRO A 464 27.12 8.16 -0.78
C PRO A 464 26.87 6.70 -0.35
N GLU A 465 26.12 5.95 -1.16
CA GLU A 465 25.95 4.50 -1.06
C GLU A 465 26.14 3.90 -2.46
N ALA A 466 26.63 2.66 -2.54
CA ALA A 466 26.77 1.98 -3.83
C ALA A 466 25.39 1.57 -4.39
N PRO A 467 25.20 1.53 -5.73
CA PRO A 467 24.04 0.91 -6.35
C PRO A 467 23.89 -0.54 -5.89
N THR A 468 22.69 -0.94 -5.47
CA THR A 468 22.37 -2.29 -5.00
C THR A 468 21.36 -2.95 -5.93
N ILE A 469 21.27 -4.29 -5.92
CA ILE A 469 20.14 -5.01 -6.53
C ILE A 469 19.42 -5.76 -5.42
N VAL A 470 18.12 -5.52 -5.31
CA VAL A 470 17.21 -6.14 -4.34
C VAL A 470 15.99 -6.63 -5.13
N ASP A 471 15.63 -7.90 -4.99
CA ASP A 471 14.46 -8.52 -5.62
C ASP A 471 14.33 -8.21 -7.13
N GLY A 472 15.44 -8.32 -7.86
CA GLY A 472 15.56 -8.06 -9.31
C GLY A 472 15.67 -6.58 -9.71
N HIS A 473 15.44 -5.65 -8.78
CA HIS A 473 15.40 -4.21 -9.05
C HIS A 473 16.71 -3.53 -8.61
N ILE A 474 17.23 -2.62 -9.45
CA ILE A 474 18.43 -1.82 -9.10
C ILE A 474 18.02 -0.58 -8.29
N TYR A 475 18.49 -0.51 -7.04
CA TYR A 475 18.27 0.61 -6.12
C TYR A 475 19.48 1.55 -6.11
N LEU A 476 19.21 2.86 -6.19
CA LEU A 476 20.19 3.92 -6.37
C LEU A 476 20.02 5.03 -5.31
N PRO A 477 21.10 5.76 -4.96
CA PRO A 477 21.02 6.98 -4.15
C PRO A 477 20.18 8.05 -4.85
N LEU A 478 18.94 8.26 -4.38
CA LEU A 478 17.95 9.10 -5.06
C LEU A 478 18.49 10.49 -5.37
N ARG A 479 19.10 11.13 -4.36
CA ARG A 479 19.59 12.51 -4.47
C ARG A 479 20.65 12.63 -5.56
N THR A 480 21.78 11.95 -5.39
CA THR A 480 22.95 12.10 -6.26
C THR A 480 22.63 11.75 -7.72
N VAL A 481 21.77 10.76 -7.95
CA VAL A 481 21.41 10.37 -9.32
C VAL A 481 20.39 11.32 -9.94
N THR A 482 19.36 11.77 -9.20
CA THR A 482 18.35 12.69 -9.79
C THR A 482 18.85 14.14 -9.89
N GLU A 483 19.68 14.63 -8.96
CA GLU A 483 20.39 15.92 -9.11
C GLU A 483 21.29 15.93 -10.35
N ALA A 484 21.95 14.81 -10.68
CA ALA A 484 22.75 14.66 -11.91
C ALA A 484 21.90 14.61 -13.20
N LEU A 485 20.59 14.33 -13.11
CA LEU A 485 19.63 14.49 -14.20
C LEU A 485 19.02 15.90 -14.26
N GLY A 486 19.29 16.76 -13.26
CA GLY A 486 18.79 18.14 -13.17
C GLY A 486 17.66 18.37 -12.15
N ALA A 487 17.35 17.39 -11.30
CA ALA A 487 16.25 17.47 -10.35
C ALA A 487 16.49 18.52 -9.24
N GLN A 488 15.43 19.24 -8.87
CA GLN A 488 15.28 19.89 -7.57
C GLN A 488 14.51 18.96 -6.63
N ILE A 489 14.93 18.88 -5.38
CA ILE A 489 14.38 17.91 -4.41
C ILE A 489 13.90 18.62 -3.15
N ALA A 490 12.61 18.48 -2.84
CA ALA A 490 12.06 18.77 -1.52
C ALA A 490 11.91 17.47 -0.71
N TRP A 491 12.10 17.54 0.61
CA TRP A 491 11.94 16.42 1.53
C TRP A 491 10.93 16.75 2.62
N ASP A 492 9.95 15.88 2.80
CA ASP A 492 9.00 15.88 3.90
C ASP A 492 9.46 14.87 4.97
N PRO A 493 9.91 15.33 6.16
CA PRO A 493 10.38 14.45 7.23
C PRO A 493 9.26 13.85 8.08
N GLU A 494 8.00 14.27 7.91
CA GLU A 494 6.86 13.70 8.61
C GLU A 494 6.33 12.49 7.83
N LEU A 495 6.05 12.68 6.54
CA LEU A 495 5.53 11.68 5.61
C LEU A 495 6.62 10.83 4.93
N TYR A 496 7.91 11.14 5.17
CA TYR A 496 9.08 10.50 4.55
C TYR A 496 8.99 10.51 3.02
N ARG A 497 8.71 11.69 2.45
CA ARG A 497 8.43 11.88 1.02
C ARG A 497 9.49 12.73 0.36
N ALA A 498 10.09 12.21 -0.71
CA ALA A 498 10.89 12.99 -1.64
C ALA A 498 10.03 13.48 -2.80
N SER A 499 9.94 14.80 -2.96
CA SER A 499 9.24 15.44 -4.08
C SER A 499 10.27 16.02 -5.05
N LEU A 500 10.32 15.42 -6.24
CA LEU A 500 11.27 15.72 -7.31
C LEU A 500 10.59 16.62 -8.35
N ALA A 501 11.21 17.76 -8.65
CA ALA A 501 10.88 18.58 -9.81
C ALA A 501 12.04 18.45 -10.82
N ILE A 502 11.77 17.81 -11.96
CA ILE A 502 12.77 17.45 -12.97
C ILE A 502 12.41 18.17 -14.29
N PRO A 503 13.31 19.00 -14.88
CA PRO A 503 13.01 19.87 -16.02
C PRO A 503 12.85 19.18 -17.38
#